data_AF-A0A9D9T7Y6-F1
#
_entry.id   AF-A0A9D9T7Y6-F1
#
_cell.length_a   1.000
_cell.length_b   1.000
_cell.length_c   1.000
_cell.angle_alpha   90.00
_cell.angle_beta   90.00
_cell.angle_gamma   90.00
#
_symmetry.space_group_name_H-M   'P 1'
#
loop_
_entity.id
_entity.type
_entity.pdbx_description
1 polymer ?
#
loop_
_entity_poly.entity_id
_entity_poly.type
_entity_poly.pdbx_seq_one_letter_code
_entity_poly.pdbx_strand_id
1 'polypeptide(L)'
;MRTIRRTLALLGVFAALTFGAANVNAADAGATPTTGTSAVAAPATASAEPALDFFGDKPIADAALVHVPPPKPQWMTVGGPIALFLFFLTLIYAVYKLIPFRETPIHFDLHDLPVAAQRGIGMAVVLFGFAFLFGAAEVHYQLGLHDTAEAYFQQMGVGKLIAMTHAHMFGFTTSFFIIGIPFSLHFHRLRIYQWIFPLGLAASLCDIIAWWGLKFVSGNFEFITWMCGFIFMTCYGWILIGLVRVIFFPKIRWGPDYINDGKKADSSG
;
A
#
# COMPACT_ATOMS: atom_id res chain seq x y z
N MET A 1 7.16 21.32 27.84
CA MET A 1 6.47 20.12 28.39
C MET A 1 5.11 19.80 27.76
N ARG A 2 4.26 20.76 27.35
CA ARG A 2 2.98 20.47 26.67
C ARG A 2 3.10 19.79 25.30
N THR A 3 4.18 20.04 24.56
CA THR A 3 4.41 19.48 23.22
C THR A 3 4.78 18.00 23.26
N ILE A 4 5.58 17.58 24.25
CA ILE A 4 6.03 16.18 24.43
C ILE A 4 4.86 15.25 24.80
N ARG A 5 3.88 15.74 25.58
CA ARG A 5 2.67 14.98 25.91
C ARG A 5 1.76 14.72 24.70
N ARG A 6 1.82 15.57 23.66
CA ARG A 6 1.04 15.38 22.42
C ARG A 6 1.69 14.36 21.48
N THR A 7 3.02 14.32 21.44
CA THR A 7 3.77 13.33 20.63
C THR A 7 3.64 11.91 21.19
N LEU A 8 3.63 11.75 22.52
CA LEU A 8 3.44 10.45 23.17
C LEU A 8 2.01 9.89 23.00
N ALA A 9 0.99 10.76 22.95
CA ALA A 9 -0.39 10.34 22.70
C ALA A 9 -0.58 9.76 21.28
N LEU A 10 0.12 10.30 20.28
CA LEU A 10 0.07 9.81 18.89
C LEU A 10 0.83 8.50 18.68
N LEU A 11 1.97 8.32 19.37
CA LEU A 11 2.68 7.03 19.41
C LEU A 11 1.83 5.93 20.08
N GLY A 12 1.04 6.29 21.10
CA GLY A 12 0.07 5.38 21.72
C GLY A 12 -1.03 4.91 20.78
N VAL A 13 -1.50 5.77 19.87
CA VAL A 13 -2.49 5.39 18.83
C VAL A 13 -1.86 4.46 17.77
N PHE A 14 -0.60 4.68 17.40
CA PHE A 14 0.14 3.81 16.46
C PHE A 14 0.45 2.42 17.04
N ALA A 15 0.71 2.33 18.36
CA ALA A 15 0.91 1.05 19.04
C ALA A 15 -0.41 0.28 19.23
N ALA A 16 -1.52 0.97 19.48
CA ALA A 16 -2.84 0.34 19.64
C ALA A 16 -3.37 -0.27 18.32
N LEU A 17 -3.09 0.36 17.18
CA LEU A 17 -3.50 -0.17 15.87
C LEU A 17 -2.66 -1.36 15.39
N THR A 18 -1.39 -1.46 15.80
CA THR A 18 -0.51 -2.59 15.42
C THR A 18 -0.67 -3.79 16.35
N PHE A 19 -1.00 -3.60 17.64
CA PHE A 19 -1.26 -4.71 18.57
C PHE A 19 -2.72 -5.21 18.60
N GLY A 20 -3.70 -4.39 18.18
CA GLY A 20 -5.10 -4.81 18.10
C GLY A 20 -5.37 -5.91 17.07
N ALA A 21 -4.58 -5.99 16.00
CA ALA A 21 -4.70 -7.02 14.97
C ALA A 21 -3.98 -8.34 15.31
N ALA A 22 -2.99 -8.31 16.20
CA ALA A 22 -2.21 -9.49 16.56
C ALA A 22 -2.93 -10.47 17.51
N ASN A 23 -3.96 -10.00 18.22
CA ASN A 23 -4.67 -10.82 19.23
C ASN A 23 -5.91 -11.55 18.71
N VAL A 24 -6.30 -11.38 17.44
CA VAL A 24 -7.48 -12.07 16.89
C VAL A 24 -7.16 -13.53 16.46
N ASN A 25 -5.88 -13.89 16.34
CA ASN A 25 -5.46 -15.22 15.84
C ASN A 25 -5.00 -16.21 16.93
N ALA A 26 -5.17 -15.92 18.21
CA ALA A 26 -4.78 -16.84 19.28
C ALA A 26 -5.88 -17.83 19.70
N ALA A 27 -7.09 -17.73 19.13
CA ALA A 27 -8.24 -18.53 19.57
C ALA A 27 -8.45 -19.86 18.80
N ASP A 28 -7.65 -20.18 17.78
CA ASP A 28 -7.87 -21.37 16.94
C ASP A 28 -6.67 -22.33 16.83
N ALA A 29 -5.67 -22.19 17.71
CA ALA A 29 -4.48 -23.06 17.74
C ALA A 29 -4.71 -24.33 18.60
N GLY A 30 -5.88 -24.96 18.46
CA GLY A 30 -6.30 -26.12 19.26
C GLY A 30 -6.64 -27.35 18.41
N ALA A 31 -5.74 -27.78 17.51
CA ALA A 31 -5.86 -29.08 16.84
C ALA A 31 -4.53 -29.83 16.87
N THR A 32 -4.46 -30.84 17.74
CA THR A 32 -3.37 -31.80 17.90
C THR A 32 -3.22 -32.67 16.63
N PRO A 33 -1.99 -32.96 16.15
CA PRO A 33 -1.82 -33.90 15.04
C PRO A 33 -1.82 -35.34 15.58
N THR A 34 -2.86 -36.11 15.27
CA THR A 34 -2.86 -37.57 15.45
C THR A 34 -2.08 -38.22 14.30
N THR A 35 -1.01 -38.92 14.67
CA THR A 35 -0.23 -39.83 13.84
C THR A 35 -1.11 -41.01 13.36
N GLY A 36 -1.28 -41.13 12.04
CA GLY A 36 -1.98 -42.23 11.38
C GLY A 36 -1.06 -42.93 10.38
N THR A 37 -0.75 -44.19 10.67
CA THR A 37 0.13 -45.11 9.96
C THR A 37 -0.32 -45.36 8.51
N SER A 38 0.63 -45.38 7.57
CA SER A 38 0.42 -45.85 6.19
C SER A 38 -0.02 -47.31 6.15
N ALA A 39 -1.22 -47.56 5.66
CA ALA A 39 -1.63 -48.88 5.15
C ALA A 39 -2.27 -48.67 3.77
N VAL A 40 -1.62 -49.22 2.74
CA VAL A 40 -2.14 -49.28 1.38
C VAL A 40 -3.30 -50.27 1.37
N ALA A 41 -4.53 -49.77 1.21
CA ALA A 41 -5.72 -50.57 0.98
C ALA A 41 -6.09 -50.57 -0.51
N ALA A 42 -6.46 -51.74 -1.01
CA ALA A 42 -6.87 -52.08 -2.37
C ALA A 42 -8.06 -51.21 -2.88
N PRO A 43 -8.34 -51.16 -4.20
CA PRO A 43 -9.29 -50.19 -4.75
C PRO A 43 -10.69 -50.48 -4.21
N ALA A 44 -11.21 -49.55 -3.42
CA ALA A 44 -12.60 -49.58 -3.00
C ALA A 44 -13.49 -49.38 -4.23
N THR A 45 -14.36 -50.35 -4.46
CA THR A 45 -15.54 -50.25 -5.32
C THR A 45 -16.24 -48.92 -5.08
N ALA A 46 -16.64 -48.25 -6.17
CA ALA A 46 -17.44 -47.03 -6.15
C ALA A 46 -18.68 -47.22 -5.26
N SER A 47 -18.58 -46.77 -4.01
CA SER A 47 -19.71 -46.54 -3.14
C SER A 47 -20.53 -45.46 -3.83
N ALA A 48 -21.68 -45.83 -4.35
CA ALA A 48 -22.66 -44.89 -4.87
C ALA A 48 -22.91 -43.83 -3.78
N GLU A 49 -22.46 -42.60 -4.02
CA GLU A 49 -22.91 -41.47 -3.21
C GLU A 49 -24.44 -41.43 -3.32
N PRO A 50 -25.18 -41.33 -2.20
CA PRO A 50 -26.63 -41.26 -2.25
C PRO A 50 -27.01 -40.06 -3.10
N ALA A 51 -27.67 -40.31 -4.23
CA ALA A 51 -28.17 -39.27 -5.12
C ALA A 51 -29.05 -38.31 -4.31
N LEU A 52 -28.62 -37.05 -4.20
CA LEU A 52 -29.38 -35.98 -3.57
C LEU A 52 -30.70 -35.81 -4.33
N ASP A 53 -31.79 -36.28 -3.71
CA ASP A 53 -33.14 -36.12 -4.25
C ASP A 53 -33.66 -34.73 -3.93
N PHE A 54 -33.33 -33.76 -4.79
CA PHE A 54 -33.71 -32.35 -4.64
C PHE A 54 -35.23 -32.11 -4.71
N PHE A 55 -36.01 -33.07 -5.22
CA PHE A 55 -37.45 -32.90 -5.48
C PHE A 55 -38.34 -33.85 -4.66
N GLY A 56 -37.76 -34.64 -3.75
CA GLY A 56 -38.51 -35.53 -2.86
C GLY A 56 -39.08 -34.79 -1.64
N ASP A 57 -40.20 -35.28 -1.11
CA ASP A 57 -40.86 -34.73 0.10
C ASP A 57 -40.09 -35.01 1.42
N LYS A 58 -38.87 -35.56 1.36
CA LYS A 58 -38.08 -35.92 2.54
C LYS A 58 -37.17 -34.76 2.93
N PRO A 59 -37.05 -34.41 4.23
CA PRO A 59 -36.12 -33.39 4.68
C PRO A 59 -34.69 -33.75 4.27
N ILE A 60 -33.98 -32.78 3.68
CA ILE A 60 -32.55 -32.92 3.37
C ILE A 60 -31.79 -33.01 4.69
N ALA A 61 -30.92 -34.01 4.83
CA ALA A 61 -30.11 -34.17 6.03
C ALA A 61 -29.16 -32.98 6.18
N ASP A 62 -29.00 -32.45 7.40
CA ASP A 62 -28.14 -31.28 7.68
C ASP A 62 -26.69 -31.45 7.18
N ALA A 63 -26.18 -32.69 7.17
CA ALA A 63 -24.86 -33.02 6.65
C ALA A 63 -24.69 -32.76 5.13
N ALA A 64 -25.79 -32.64 4.38
CA ALA A 64 -25.80 -32.29 2.96
C ALA A 64 -26.11 -30.80 2.69
N LEU A 65 -26.38 -30.02 3.75
CA LEU A 65 -26.60 -28.58 3.62
C LEU A 65 -25.25 -27.86 3.59
N VAL A 66 -25.02 -27.07 2.54
CA VAL A 66 -23.90 -26.12 2.48
C VAL A 66 -24.24 -24.95 3.40
N HIS A 67 -23.66 -24.91 4.59
CA HIS A 67 -23.77 -23.78 5.49
C HIS A 67 -23.01 -22.57 4.91
N VAL A 68 -23.74 -21.64 4.31
CA VAL A 68 -23.18 -20.35 3.92
C VAL A 68 -22.88 -19.55 5.19
N PRO A 69 -21.67 -19.01 5.34
CA PRO A 69 -21.34 -18.15 6.48
C PRO A 69 -22.35 -17.00 6.59
N PRO A 70 -22.71 -16.57 7.81
CA PRO A 70 -23.59 -15.43 7.97
C PRO A 70 -22.99 -14.19 7.28
N PRO A 71 -23.84 -13.31 6.74
CA PRO A 71 -23.37 -12.11 6.06
C PRO A 71 -22.52 -11.28 7.00
N LYS A 72 -21.40 -10.78 6.50
CA LYS A 72 -20.47 -9.96 7.27
C LYS A 72 -21.18 -8.70 7.79
N PRO A 73 -20.95 -8.30 9.05
CA PRO A 73 -21.61 -7.13 9.63
C PRO A 73 -21.20 -5.84 8.92
N GLN A 74 -22.09 -4.85 8.89
CA GLN A 74 -21.89 -3.58 8.17
C GLN A 74 -20.63 -2.81 8.62
N TRP A 75 -20.21 -2.94 9.88
CA TRP A 75 -19.00 -2.28 10.34
C TRP A 75 -17.75 -2.83 9.65
N MET A 76 -17.70 -4.11 9.28
CA MET A 76 -16.57 -4.70 8.56
C MET A 76 -16.59 -4.31 7.07
N THR A 77 -17.78 -4.30 6.47
CA THR A 77 -17.93 -4.07 5.02
C THR A 77 -17.92 -2.60 4.65
N VAL A 78 -18.47 -1.72 5.50
CA VAL A 78 -18.57 -0.27 5.23
C VAL A 78 -17.74 0.53 6.23
N GLY A 79 -17.86 0.22 7.52
CA GLY A 79 -17.14 0.94 8.58
C GLY A 79 -15.62 0.83 8.46
N GLY A 80 -15.09 -0.35 8.13
CA GLY A 80 -13.66 -0.62 7.98
C GLY A 80 -13.00 0.23 6.89
N PRO A 81 -13.48 0.19 5.64
CA PRO A 81 -12.97 1.05 4.58
C PRO A 81 -13.06 2.54 4.90
N ILE A 82 -14.18 3.00 5.48
CA ILE A 82 -14.33 4.40 5.90
C ILE A 82 -13.32 4.77 6.99
N ALA A 83 -13.12 3.91 7.99
CA ALA A 83 -12.16 4.14 9.05
C ALA A 83 -10.72 4.24 8.50
N LEU A 84 -10.37 3.39 7.54
CA LEU A 84 -9.05 3.45 6.88
C LEU A 84 -8.88 4.72 6.04
N PHE A 85 -9.93 5.14 5.33
CA PHE A 85 -9.91 6.42 4.61
C PHE A 85 -9.76 7.61 5.55
N LEU A 86 -10.48 7.63 6.67
CA LEU A 86 -10.33 8.66 7.70
C LEU A 86 -8.94 8.63 8.33
N PHE A 87 -8.36 7.44 8.54
CA PHE A 87 -6.98 7.29 8.99
C PHE A 87 -5.99 7.92 8.00
N PHE A 88 -6.14 7.68 6.70
CA PHE A 88 -5.32 8.31 5.66
C PHE A 88 -5.40 9.85 5.73
N LEU A 89 -6.61 10.41 5.79
CA LEU A 89 -6.80 11.86 5.94
C LEU A 89 -6.19 12.39 7.24
N THR A 90 -6.34 11.66 8.34
CA THR A 90 -5.76 12.01 9.64
C THR A 90 -4.24 11.99 9.59
N LEU A 91 -3.64 11.03 8.90
CA LEU A 91 -2.19 10.93 8.74
C LEU A 91 -1.64 12.14 7.96
N ILE A 92 -2.28 12.51 6.85
CA ILE A 92 -1.91 13.70 6.07
C ILE A 92 -2.05 14.97 6.92
N TYR A 93 -3.17 15.10 7.64
CA TYR A 93 -3.41 16.23 8.53
C TYR A 93 -2.41 16.27 9.69
N ALA A 94 -2.00 15.12 10.23
CA ALA A 94 -0.97 15.06 11.26
C ALA A 94 0.38 15.54 10.73
N VAL A 95 0.80 15.09 9.53
CA VAL A 95 2.01 15.58 8.87
C VAL A 95 1.92 17.10 8.66
N TYR A 96 0.76 17.60 8.19
CA TYR A 96 0.53 19.04 8.02
C TYR A 96 0.81 19.85 9.27
N LYS A 97 0.26 19.39 10.39
CA LYS A 97 0.29 20.12 11.65
C LYS A 97 1.63 20.00 12.36
N LEU A 98 2.29 18.85 12.24
CA LEU A 98 3.57 18.59 12.89
C LEU A 98 4.75 19.20 12.13
N ILE A 99 4.66 19.23 10.80
CA ILE A 99 5.72 19.72 9.92
C ILE A 99 5.11 20.82 9.02
N PRO A 100 4.97 22.06 9.53
CA PRO A 100 4.38 23.13 8.77
C PRO A 100 5.29 23.55 7.61
N PHE A 101 4.68 23.98 6.51
CA PHE A 101 5.37 24.52 5.33
C PHE A 101 6.35 25.63 5.73
N ARG A 102 7.58 25.53 5.22
CA ARG A 102 8.60 26.56 5.34
C ARG A 102 9.33 26.69 4.01
N GLU A 103 9.56 27.92 3.58
CA GLU A 103 10.49 28.23 2.51
C GLU A 103 11.88 28.27 3.14
N THR A 104 12.68 27.23 2.92
CA THR A 104 14.09 27.20 3.33
C THR A 104 14.94 27.85 2.24
N PRO A 105 15.81 28.82 2.55
CA PRO A 105 16.66 29.50 1.56
C PRO A 105 17.86 28.65 1.11
N ILE A 106 17.71 27.33 1.06
CA ILE A 106 18.78 26.40 0.68
C ILE A 106 18.80 26.31 -0.84
N HIS A 107 19.85 26.84 -1.48
CA HIS A 107 20.10 26.60 -2.89
C HIS A 107 20.77 25.24 -3.05
N PHE A 108 20.03 24.26 -3.56
CA PHE A 108 20.54 22.92 -3.86
C PHE A 108 20.24 22.58 -5.32
N ASP A 109 21.28 22.40 -6.11
CA ASP A 109 21.19 21.88 -7.47
C ASP A 109 21.78 20.45 -7.52
N LEU A 110 21.09 19.53 -8.20
CA LEU A 110 21.62 18.18 -8.38
C LEU A 110 22.89 18.19 -9.24
N HIS A 111 23.06 19.18 -10.11
CA HIS A 111 24.22 19.32 -10.98
C HIS A 111 25.49 19.76 -10.24
N ASP A 112 25.35 20.29 -9.01
CA ASP A 112 26.48 20.70 -8.18
C ASP A 112 27.06 19.54 -7.35
N LEU A 113 26.40 18.37 -7.35
CA LEU A 113 26.86 17.20 -6.61
C LEU A 113 28.13 16.58 -7.23
N PRO A 114 28.96 15.86 -6.46
CA PRO A 114 30.06 15.07 -7.02
C PRO A 114 29.56 14.11 -8.11
N VAL A 115 30.34 13.94 -9.17
CA VAL A 115 29.98 13.10 -10.34
C VAL A 115 29.55 11.69 -9.93
N ALA A 116 30.18 11.11 -8.91
CA ALA A 116 29.81 9.81 -8.38
C ALA A 116 28.37 9.78 -7.83
N ALA A 117 27.96 10.81 -7.10
CA ALA A 117 26.61 10.94 -6.55
C ALA A 117 25.57 11.18 -7.66
N GLN A 118 25.88 12.03 -8.64
CA GLN A 118 25.00 12.25 -9.80
C GLN A 118 24.75 10.95 -10.58
N ARG A 119 25.81 10.19 -10.86
CA ARG A 119 25.71 8.89 -11.54
C ARG A 119 24.91 7.89 -10.72
N GLY A 120 25.14 7.82 -9.41
CA GLY A 120 24.41 6.95 -8.50
C GLY A 120 22.92 7.25 -8.46
N ILE A 121 22.55 8.53 -8.27
CA ILE A 121 21.15 8.98 -8.26
C ILE A 121 20.52 8.75 -9.64
N GLY A 122 21.20 9.11 -10.73
CA GLY A 122 20.70 8.89 -12.09
C GLY A 122 20.40 7.43 -12.38
N MET A 123 21.32 6.52 -12.03
CA MET A 123 21.11 5.08 -12.20
C MET A 123 19.98 4.55 -11.30
N ALA A 124 19.93 4.98 -10.04
CA ALA A 124 18.87 4.59 -9.11
C ALA A 124 17.50 5.00 -9.64
N VAL A 125 17.34 6.24 -10.11
CA VAL A 125 16.09 6.74 -10.70
C VAL A 125 15.64 5.88 -11.88
N VAL A 126 16.55 5.52 -12.80
CA VAL A 126 16.21 4.65 -13.94
C VAL A 126 15.76 3.26 -13.48
N LEU A 127 16.50 2.62 -12.58
CA LEU A 127 16.15 1.30 -12.03
C LEU A 127 14.83 1.32 -11.27
N PHE A 128 14.58 2.37 -10.51
CA PHE A 128 13.31 2.60 -9.83
C PHE A 128 12.15 2.83 -10.79
N GLY A 129 12.41 3.40 -11.98
CA GLY A 129 11.44 3.47 -13.07
C GLY A 129 11.09 2.09 -13.62
N PHE A 130 12.08 1.23 -13.85
CA PHE A 130 11.83 -0.15 -14.25
C PHE A 130 11.05 -0.93 -13.18
N ALA A 131 11.44 -0.81 -11.90
CA ALA A 131 10.72 -1.45 -10.81
C ALA A 131 9.26 -1.00 -10.74
N PHE A 132 9.00 0.30 -10.98
CA PHE A 132 7.65 0.85 -11.03
C PHE A 132 6.81 0.27 -12.18
N LEU A 133 7.39 0.14 -13.38
CA LEU A 133 6.72 -0.49 -14.52
C LEU A 133 6.43 -1.97 -14.28
N PHE A 134 7.38 -2.71 -13.70
CA PHE A 134 7.17 -4.11 -13.35
C PHE A 134 6.13 -4.28 -12.24
N GLY A 135 6.06 -3.37 -11.27
CA GLY A 135 4.99 -3.37 -10.26
C GLY A 135 3.61 -3.17 -10.87
N ALA A 136 3.46 -2.21 -11.81
CA ALA A 136 2.21 -2.03 -12.53
C ALA A 136 1.85 -3.25 -13.40
N ALA A 137 2.84 -3.85 -14.07
CA ALA A 137 2.66 -5.07 -14.85
C ALA A 137 2.28 -6.26 -13.97
N GLU A 138 2.86 -6.39 -12.78
CA GLU A 138 2.50 -7.41 -11.79
C GLU A 138 1.03 -7.27 -11.39
N VAL A 139 0.58 -6.07 -11.02
CA VAL A 139 -0.83 -5.84 -10.68
C VAL A 139 -1.75 -6.23 -11.84
N HIS A 140 -1.43 -5.79 -13.06
CA HIS A 140 -2.21 -6.14 -14.25
C HIS A 140 -2.28 -7.66 -14.48
N TYR A 141 -1.14 -8.34 -14.35
CA TYR A 141 -1.05 -9.79 -14.51
C TYR A 141 -1.84 -10.55 -13.43
N GLN A 142 -1.70 -10.16 -12.16
CA GLN A 142 -2.40 -10.82 -11.05
C GLN A 142 -3.92 -10.63 -11.17
N LEU A 143 -4.38 -9.45 -11.54
CA LEU A 143 -5.80 -9.19 -11.79
C LEU A 143 -6.34 -9.97 -12.99
N GLY A 144 -5.54 -10.14 -14.05
CA GLY A 144 -5.91 -10.98 -15.19
C GLY A 144 -6.00 -12.48 -14.88
N LEU A 145 -5.29 -12.94 -13.85
CA LEU A 145 -5.34 -14.34 -13.40
C LEU A 145 -6.48 -14.65 -12.41
N HIS A 146 -6.84 -13.69 -11.57
CA HIS A 146 -7.77 -13.90 -10.45
C HIS A 146 -9.10 -13.13 -10.62
N ASP A 147 -9.27 -12.39 -11.72
CA ASP A 147 -10.37 -11.48 -12.07
C ASP A 147 -10.56 -10.28 -11.13
N THR A 148 -10.35 -10.45 -9.81
CA THR A 148 -10.55 -9.43 -8.78
C THR A 148 -9.39 -9.40 -7.78
N ALA A 149 -9.18 -8.25 -7.14
CA ALA A 149 -8.19 -8.12 -6.08
C ALA A 149 -8.57 -9.00 -4.86
N GLU A 150 -9.87 -9.08 -4.53
CA GLU A 150 -10.34 -9.94 -3.44
C GLU A 150 -9.95 -11.41 -3.67
N ALA A 151 -10.23 -11.97 -4.85
CA ALA A 151 -9.88 -13.35 -5.17
C ALA A 151 -8.36 -13.60 -5.08
N TYR A 152 -7.55 -12.68 -5.60
CA TYR A 152 -6.09 -12.74 -5.49
C TYR A 152 -5.62 -12.83 -4.03
N PHE A 153 -6.09 -11.94 -3.17
CA PHE A 153 -5.71 -11.95 -1.76
C PHE A 153 -6.30 -13.14 -1.01
N GLN A 154 -7.52 -13.59 -1.32
CA GLN A 154 -8.12 -14.78 -0.69
C GLN A 154 -7.33 -16.06 -0.97
N GLN A 155 -6.74 -16.21 -2.15
CA GLN A 155 -5.89 -17.35 -2.49
C GLN A 155 -4.45 -17.24 -1.96
N MET A 156 -4.03 -16.04 -1.55
CA MET A 156 -2.68 -15.80 -1.04
C MET A 156 -2.49 -16.38 0.37
N GLY A 157 -1.46 -17.20 0.58
CA GLY A 157 -1.08 -17.65 1.93
C GLY A 157 -0.59 -16.50 2.82
N VAL A 158 -0.83 -16.59 4.14
CA VAL A 158 -0.45 -15.55 5.11
C VAL A 158 1.05 -15.25 5.07
N GLY A 159 1.90 -16.28 4.94
CA GLY A 159 3.36 -16.10 4.82
C GLY A 159 3.75 -15.27 3.59
N LYS A 160 3.05 -15.46 2.46
CA LYS A 160 3.26 -14.65 1.24
C LYS A 160 2.81 -13.21 1.45
N LEU A 161 1.68 -12.98 2.13
CA LEU A 161 1.20 -11.64 2.46
C LEU A 161 2.18 -10.88 3.39
N ILE A 162 2.76 -11.56 4.38
CA ILE A 162 3.80 -10.98 5.25
C ILE A 162 5.04 -10.61 4.43
N ALA A 163 5.53 -11.52 3.59
CA ALA A 163 6.69 -11.27 2.75
C ALA A 163 6.45 -10.10 1.78
N MET A 164 5.27 -10.06 1.14
CA MET A 164 4.85 -8.97 0.26
C MET A 164 4.78 -7.64 1.03
N THR A 165 4.18 -7.65 2.23
CA THR A 165 4.10 -6.48 3.11
C THR A 165 5.49 -5.94 3.45
N HIS A 166 6.42 -6.81 3.87
CA HIS A 166 7.78 -6.41 4.20
C HIS A 166 8.50 -5.81 2.99
N ALA A 167 8.50 -6.52 1.86
CA ALA A 167 9.19 -6.10 0.64
C ALA A 167 8.64 -4.77 0.09
N HIS A 168 7.31 -4.60 0.05
CA HIS A 168 6.68 -3.39 -0.45
C HIS A 168 6.83 -2.22 0.50
N MET A 169 6.67 -2.42 1.82
CA MET A 169 6.90 -1.34 2.81
C MET A 169 8.33 -0.81 2.72
N PHE A 170 9.31 -1.72 2.63
CA PHE A 170 10.71 -1.37 2.45
C PHE A 170 10.95 -0.68 1.10
N GLY A 171 10.43 -1.25 0.00
CA GLY A 171 10.61 -0.73 -1.35
C GLY A 171 9.99 0.64 -1.55
N PHE A 172 8.75 0.86 -1.11
CA PHE A 172 8.08 2.15 -1.16
C PHE A 172 8.82 3.20 -0.34
N THR A 173 9.17 2.89 0.91
CA THR A 173 9.88 3.84 1.77
C THR A 173 11.24 4.21 1.18
N THR A 174 12.01 3.21 0.75
CA THR A 174 13.36 3.39 0.21
C THR A 174 13.35 4.15 -1.11
N SER A 175 12.45 3.80 -2.02
CA SER A 175 12.33 4.47 -3.32
C SER A 175 11.99 5.94 -3.12
N PHE A 176 10.95 6.26 -2.35
CA PHE A 176 10.61 7.64 -2.02
C PHE A 176 11.70 8.39 -1.25
N PHE A 177 12.52 7.73 -0.44
CA PHE A 177 13.69 8.38 0.16
C PHE A 177 14.75 8.73 -0.88
N ILE A 178 15.13 7.76 -1.72
CA ILE A 178 16.23 7.91 -2.69
C ILE A 178 15.89 8.92 -3.78
N ILE A 179 14.64 8.94 -4.26
CA ILE A 179 14.21 9.86 -5.32
C ILE A 179 13.48 11.08 -4.77
N GLY A 180 12.69 10.93 -3.70
CA GLY A 180 11.90 12.03 -3.15
C GLY A 180 12.73 13.10 -2.44
N ILE A 181 13.81 12.72 -1.75
CA ILE A 181 14.68 13.71 -1.09
C ILE A 181 15.41 14.60 -2.11
N PRO A 182 16.16 14.06 -3.09
CA PRO A 182 16.82 14.90 -4.10
C PRO A 182 15.84 15.79 -4.86
N PHE A 183 14.66 15.25 -5.23
CA PHE A 183 13.60 16.03 -5.86
C PHE A 183 13.13 17.19 -4.96
N SER A 184 12.85 16.92 -3.69
CA SER A 184 12.36 17.92 -2.74
C SER A 184 13.40 19.00 -2.43
N LEU A 185 14.68 18.64 -2.40
CA LEU A 185 15.79 19.59 -2.23
C LEU A 185 15.95 20.50 -3.46
N HIS A 186 15.86 19.92 -4.66
CA HIS A 186 15.96 20.68 -5.91
C HIS A 186 14.80 21.66 -6.08
N PHE A 187 13.58 21.19 -5.83
CA PHE A 187 12.36 21.98 -6.01
C PHE A 187 11.77 22.50 -4.68
N HIS A 188 12.63 22.96 -3.77
CA HIS A 188 12.24 23.35 -2.39
C HIS A 188 11.21 24.50 -2.30
N ARG A 189 11.13 25.37 -3.31
CA ARG A 189 10.31 26.60 -3.29
C ARG A 189 8.81 26.35 -3.48
N LEU A 190 8.41 25.22 -4.06
CA LEU A 190 7.02 24.99 -4.47
C LEU A 190 6.23 24.29 -3.37
N ARG A 191 5.18 24.96 -2.87
CA ARG A 191 4.26 24.43 -1.83
C ARG A 191 3.72 23.04 -2.15
N ILE A 192 3.35 22.81 -3.41
CA ILE A 192 2.78 21.53 -3.83
C ILE A 192 3.78 20.37 -3.69
N TYR A 193 5.08 20.63 -3.83
CA TYR A 193 6.10 19.59 -3.79
C TYR A 193 6.46 19.11 -2.40
N GLN A 194 6.28 19.97 -1.40
CA GLN A 194 6.37 19.55 0.00
C GLN A 194 5.24 18.56 0.36
N TRP A 195 4.18 18.46 -0.44
CA TRP A 195 3.06 17.54 -0.24
C TRP A 195 3.16 16.23 -0.99
N ILE A 196 3.69 16.23 -2.22
CA ILE A 196 3.68 15.04 -3.08
C ILE A 196 4.39 13.87 -2.39
N PHE A 197 5.52 14.13 -1.74
CA PHE A 197 6.31 13.09 -1.09
C PHE A 197 5.58 12.47 0.13
N PRO A 198 5.14 13.25 1.15
CA PRO A 198 4.36 12.68 2.26
C PRO A 198 3.05 12.04 1.83
N LEU A 199 2.36 12.59 0.82
CA LEU A 199 1.10 12.05 0.31
C LEU A 199 1.29 10.66 -0.29
N GLY A 200 2.33 10.47 -1.11
CA GLY A 200 2.65 9.18 -1.69
C GLY A 200 3.04 8.13 -0.64
N LEU A 201 3.81 8.51 0.38
CA LEU A 201 4.12 7.61 1.51
C LEU A 201 2.88 7.23 2.32
N ALA A 202 2.02 8.19 2.64
CA ALA A 202 0.77 7.92 3.34
C ALA A 202 -0.13 6.96 2.54
N ALA A 203 -0.20 7.13 1.22
CA ALA A 203 -0.94 6.24 0.34
C ALA A 203 -0.34 4.82 0.37
N SER A 204 0.98 4.67 0.28
CA SER A 204 1.64 3.36 0.32
C SER A 204 1.39 2.58 1.62
N LEU A 205 1.38 3.27 2.76
CA LEU A 205 1.07 2.66 4.05
C LEU A 205 -0.40 2.21 4.10
N CYS A 206 -1.32 3.06 3.65
CA CYS A 206 -2.75 2.74 3.66
C CYS A 206 -3.11 1.62 2.68
N ASP A 207 -2.41 1.53 1.55
CA ASP A 207 -2.56 0.43 0.59
C ASP A 207 -2.20 -0.91 1.23
N ILE A 208 -1.07 -0.98 1.92
CA ILE A 208 -0.65 -2.19 2.64
C ILE A 208 -1.71 -2.58 3.67
N ILE A 209 -2.21 -1.64 4.48
CA ILE A 209 -3.28 -1.93 5.45
C ILE A 209 -4.55 -2.43 4.75
N ALA A 210 -4.88 -1.87 3.57
CA ALA A 210 -6.01 -2.32 2.77
C ALA A 210 -5.85 -3.75 2.24
N TRP A 211 -4.64 -4.20 1.91
CA TRP A 211 -4.37 -5.60 1.53
C TRP A 211 -4.71 -6.58 2.65
N TRP A 212 -4.37 -6.24 3.88
CA TRP A 212 -4.76 -7.02 5.06
C TRP A 212 -6.29 -6.99 5.26
N GLY A 213 -6.92 -5.85 5.01
CA GLY A 213 -8.38 -5.71 5.01
C GLY A 213 -9.07 -6.58 3.96
N LEU A 214 -8.52 -6.64 2.74
CA LEU A 214 -8.99 -7.51 1.65
C LEU A 214 -8.90 -8.99 2.03
N LYS A 215 -7.79 -9.38 2.68
CA LYS A 215 -7.56 -10.76 3.10
C LYS A 215 -8.53 -11.21 4.20
N PHE A 216 -8.67 -10.40 5.26
CA PHE A 216 -9.30 -10.86 6.50
C PHE A 216 -10.66 -10.23 6.80
N VAL A 217 -11.01 -9.11 6.17
CA VAL A 217 -12.20 -8.33 6.53
C VAL A 217 -13.23 -8.37 5.42
N SER A 218 -12.97 -7.75 4.27
CA SER A 218 -13.97 -7.60 3.19
C SER A 218 -13.34 -7.21 1.86
N GLY A 219 -13.89 -7.67 0.73
CA GLY A 219 -13.59 -7.19 -0.61
C GLY A 219 -13.77 -5.68 -0.79
N ASN A 220 -14.59 -5.01 0.03
CA ASN A 220 -14.81 -3.57 -0.06
C ASN A 220 -13.54 -2.72 0.19
N PHE A 221 -12.48 -3.31 0.76
CA PHE A 221 -11.17 -2.65 0.86
C PHE A 221 -10.49 -2.46 -0.50
N GLU A 222 -10.95 -3.13 -1.56
CA GLU A 222 -10.45 -3.01 -2.93
C GLU A 222 -10.47 -1.55 -3.40
N PHE A 223 -11.54 -0.81 -3.11
CA PHE A 223 -11.64 0.60 -3.44
C PHE A 223 -10.51 1.44 -2.83
N ILE A 224 -10.15 1.16 -1.57
CA ILE A 224 -9.07 1.87 -0.88
C ILE A 224 -7.73 1.54 -1.52
N THR A 225 -7.48 0.28 -1.87
CA THR A 225 -6.27 -0.13 -2.59
C THR A 225 -6.16 0.56 -3.95
N TRP A 226 -7.23 0.60 -4.74
CA TRP A 226 -7.21 1.30 -6.03
C TRP A 226 -6.92 2.81 -5.87
N MET A 227 -7.57 3.45 -4.90
CA MET A 227 -7.33 4.87 -4.60
C MET A 227 -5.88 5.11 -4.18
N CYS A 228 -5.36 4.30 -3.25
CA CYS A 228 -3.98 4.44 -2.77
C CYS A 228 -2.96 4.17 -3.88
N GLY A 229 -3.18 3.13 -4.69
CA GLY A 229 -2.37 2.82 -5.87
C GLY A 229 -2.34 3.98 -6.87
N PHE A 230 -3.49 4.57 -7.18
CA PHE A 230 -3.56 5.73 -8.07
C PHE A 230 -2.81 6.95 -7.52
N ILE A 231 -3.00 7.28 -6.23
CA ILE A 231 -2.29 8.39 -5.57
C ILE A 231 -0.79 8.12 -5.57
N PHE A 232 -0.38 6.92 -5.16
CA PHE A 232 1.01 6.49 -5.17
C PHE A 232 1.62 6.63 -6.56
N MET A 233 0.99 6.06 -7.59
CA MET A 233 1.48 6.10 -8.97
C MET A 233 1.63 7.53 -9.47
N THR A 234 0.66 8.40 -9.17
CA THR A 234 0.71 9.80 -9.57
C THR A 234 1.84 10.55 -8.87
N CYS A 235 1.94 10.44 -7.55
CA CYS A 235 2.98 11.11 -6.77
C CYS A 235 4.38 10.62 -7.12
N TYR A 236 4.55 9.29 -7.19
CA TYR A 236 5.82 8.66 -7.50
C TYR A 236 6.25 8.95 -8.94
N GLY A 237 5.35 8.74 -9.90
CA GLY A 237 5.61 9.01 -11.32
C GLY A 237 5.97 10.48 -11.56
N TRP A 238 5.29 11.41 -10.88
CA TRP A 238 5.62 12.83 -10.96
C TRP A 238 7.05 13.13 -10.50
N ILE A 239 7.44 12.64 -9.32
CA ILE A 239 8.80 12.81 -8.78
C ILE A 239 9.84 12.19 -9.70
N LEU A 240 9.57 10.97 -10.17
CA LEU A 240 10.44 10.20 -11.04
C LEU A 240 10.70 10.93 -12.36
N ILE A 241 9.65 11.38 -13.04
CA ILE A 241 9.74 12.14 -14.30
C ILE A 241 10.52 13.44 -14.08
N GLY A 242 10.27 14.14 -12.98
CA GLY A 242 11.00 15.35 -12.63
C GLY A 242 12.50 15.15 -12.48
N LEU A 243 12.91 14.09 -11.77
CA LEU A 243 14.33 13.79 -11.61
C LEU A 243 14.99 13.29 -12.90
N VAL A 244 14.33 12.42 -13.67
CA VAL A 244 14.84 12.01 -14.98
C VAL A 244 15.09 13.24 -15.85
N ARG A 245 14.13 14.17 -15.88
CA ARG A 245 14.29 15.40 -16.66
C ARG A 245 15.44 16.24 -16.14
N VAL A 246 15.54 16.49 -14.84
CA VAL A 246 16.60 17.36 -14.28
C VAL A 246 17.98 16.76 -14.58
N ILE A 247 18.17 15.47 -14.32
CA ILE A 247 19.48 14.82 -14.43
C ILE A 247 19.90 14.64 -15.90
N PHE A 248 19.00 14.14 -16.76
CA PHE A 248 19.36 13.74 -18.12
C PHE A 248 19.02 14.78 -19.18
N PHE A 249 18.04 15.65 -18.94
CA PHE A 249 17.51 16.61 -19.91
C PHE A 249 17.35 18.03 -19.35
N PRO A 250 18.41 18.65 -18.82
CA PRO A 250 18.33 19.93 -18.09
C PRO A 250 17.80 21.10 -18.94
N LYS A 251 17.88 21.00 -20.27
CA LYS A 251 17.39 22.04 -21.21
C LYS A 251 15.88 22.01 -21.45
N ILE A 252 15.19 20.93 -21.06
CA ILE A 252 13.75 20.78 -21.29
C ILE A 252 13.00 21.50 -20.16
N ARG A 253 12.20 22.52 -20.50
CA ARG A 253 11.34 23.19 -19.53
C ARG A 253 10.06 22.41 -19.29
N TRP A 254 9.62 22.34 -18.04
CA TRP A 254 8.38 21.68 -17.63
C TRP A 254 7.51 22.68 -16.84
N GLY A 255 6.20 22.45 -16.82
CA GLY A 255 5.19 23.24 -16.08
C GLY A 255 5.68 23.80 -14.74
N PRO A 256 6.29 22.98 -13.87
CA PRO A 256 6.80 23.43 -12.58
C PRO A 256 7.90 24.50 -12.62
N ASP A 257 8.71 24.54 -13.66
CA ASP A 257 9.74 25.58 -13.81
C ASP A 257 9.10 26.94 -13.99
N TYR A 258 8.01 27.03 -14.76
CA TYR A 258 7.29 28.28 -14.99
C TYR A 258 6.69 28.84 -13.69
N ILE A 259 6.25 27.97 -12.78
CA ILE A 259 5.74 28.36 -11.46
C ILE A 259 6.89 28.84 -10.55
N ASN A 260 8.07 28.23 -10.67
CA ASN A 260 9.24 28.60 -9.89
C ASN A 260 9.87 29.93 -10.37
N ASP A 261 9.86 30.18 -11.68
CA ASP A 261 10.43 31.36 -12.32
C ASP A 261 9.51 32.60 -12.26
N GLY A 262 8.19 32.42 -12.30
CA GLY A 262 7.22 33.53 -12.26
C GLY A 262 7.39 34.45 -11.04
N LYS A 263 7.77 33.89 -9.89
CA LYS A 263 8.07 34.67 -8.67
C LYS A 263 9.51 35.20 -8.57
N LYS A 264 10.43 34.84 -9.48
CA LYS A 264 11.75 35.49 -9.55
C LYS A 264 11.62 36.87 -10.21
N ALA A 265 10.75 37.01 -11.19
CA ALA A 265 10.48 38.28 -11.87
C ALA A 265 9.84 39.33 -10.94
N ASP A 266 8.93 38.89 -10.05
CA ASP A 266 8.21 39.80 -9.13
C ASP A 266 9.05 40.28 -7.93
N SER A 267 10.18 39.62 -7.64
CA SER A 267 11.11 40.00 -6.56
C SER A 267 12.30 40.85 -7.02
N SER A 268 12.35 41.18 -8.31
CA SER A 268 13.40 42.01 -8.94
C SER A 268 12.88 43.37 -9.40
N GLY A 269 11.71 43.80 -8.90
CA GLY A 269 11.13 45.13 -9.11
C GLY A 269 11.16 45.97 -7.84
#